data_AF-A0A1F1CEH2-F1
#
_entry.id   AF-A0A1F1CEH2-F1
#
_cell.length_a   1.000
_cell.length_b   1.000
_cell.length_c   1.000
_cell.angle_alpha   90.00
_cell.angle_beta   90.00
_cell.angle_gamma   90.00
#
_symmetry.space_group_name_H-M   'P 1'
#
loop_
_entity.id
_entity.type
_entity.pdbx_description
1 polymer ?
#
loop_
_entity_poly.entity_id
_entity_poly.type
_entity_poly.pdbx_seq_one_letter_code
_entity_poly.pdbx_strand_id
1 'polypeptide(L)'
;MKKVLKSIKFWIFLLLVTLAGGWFIQYEIHKRDITQFVTWKPRPNIVDSQFIAGGKAVAIQWENKKEVDEAMEAYSYNPNVDVIWFIDGGNSERYIAQESYKLKSRPGTGSYDSSKKIHYLSTNKAQKGEYWLIDVYDTKDKRLVKKTYDVFKLVRDMNKNYIPLSVTVSSMLLDTDDGETYIPINILVDKKDKYIVGPGDIHVETDYNLQTGLMNVKSGKITWKTSSSKDYKQVQKESREIDKDLHPFEYNFERGQLQLQHSRLLFTDRSEEAKDIPLKTLYPKVYSILSKGNNPTTVKWGEEYTKGENAYLYFLGPEDLNFDISFLELLYKVPEQRSGGWYDVLQYHKISAEFSKDGQEHLVNNKKEFFQYFKKELNQSKDTTEFSLLRRLYEVQNYVVSRDFGQSFGDLTIPAEYTKDGNVHVVQNDKEFFKYMDLEKIPNKKMKEDIKKRFPYDIKK
;
A
#
# COMPACT_ATOMS: atom_id res chain seq x y z
N MET A 1 58.34 12.42 -41.45
CA MET A 1 57.93 12.52 -40.03
C MET A 1 58.11 13.92 -39.42
N LYS A 2 59.29 14.56 -39.46
CA LYS A 2 59.53 15.90 -38.85
C LYS A 2 58.61 17.05 -39.32
N LYS A 3 58.10 17.04 -40.56
CA LYS A 3 57.14 18.05 -41.07
C LYS A 3 55.70 17.87 -40.56
N VAL A 4 55.29 16.64 -40.25
CA VAL A 4 53.93 16.30 -39.80
C VAL A 4 53.74 16.69 -38.33
N LEU A 5 54.76 16.45 -37.50
CA LEU A 5 54.77 16.82 -36.07
C LEU A 5 54.82 18.35 -35.81
N LYS A 6 55.18 19.16 -36.83
CA LYS A 6 55.14 20.64 -36.76
C LYS A 6 53.83 21.24 -37.30
N SER A 7 52.93 20.41 -37.81
CA SER A 7 51.66 20.87 -38.38
C SER A 7 50.66 21.22 -37.28
N ILE A 8 50.13 22.43 -37.29
CA ILE A 8 49.03 22.84 -36.39
C ILE A 8 47.84 21.90 -36.54
N LYS A 9 47.55 21.42 -37.76
CA LYS A 9 46.47 20.44 -38.01
C LYS A 9 46.69 19.10 -37.30
N PHE A 10 47.95 18.66 -37.17
CA PHE A 10 48.29 17.44 -36.43
C PHE A 10 48.03 17.61 -34.93
N TRP A 11 48.41 18.76 -34.35
CA TRP A 11 48.15 19.06 -32.94
C TRP A 11 46.66 19.26 -32.63
N ILE A 12 45.90 19.89 -33.54
CA ILE A 12 44.43 19.99 -33.42
C ILE A 12 43.79 18.60 -33.47
N PHE A 13 44.22 17.74 -34.40
CA PHE A 13 43.73 16.37 -34.47
C PHE A 13 44.06 15.57 -33.20
N LEU A 14 45.29 15.69 -32.68
CA LEU A 14 45.69 15.04 -31.44
C LEU A 14 44.85 15.53 -30.25
N LEU A 15 44.59 16.85 -30.16
CA LEU A 15 43.70 17.43 -29.15
C LEU A 15 42.30 16.82 -29.25
N LEU A 16 41.70 16.77 -30.44
CA LEU A 16 40.37 16.19 -30.66
C LEU A 16 40.33 14.71 -30.26
N VAL A 17 41.35 13.93 -30.59
CA VAL A 17 41.46 12.51 -30.19
C VAL A 17 41.58 12.39 -28.67
N THR A 18 42.36 13.25 -28.01
CA THR A 18 42.48 13.23 -26.54
C THR A 18 41.19 13.65 -25.84
N LEU A 19 40.46 14.63 -26.38
CA LEU A 19 39.16 15.06 -25.85
C LEU A 19 38.10 13.99 -26.05
N ALA A 20 38.02 13.39 -27.25
CA ALA A 20 37.11 12.29 -27.54
C ALA A 20 37.43 11.05 -26.69
N GLY A 21 38.71 10.72 -26.54
CA GLY A 21 39.17 9.61 -25.70
C GLY A 21 38.87 9.84 -24.21
N GLY A 22 39.13 11.05 -23.71
CA GLY A 22 38.80 11.43 -22.33
C GLY A 22 37.29 11.38 -22.07
N TRP A 23 36.49 11.89 -23.00
CA TRP A 23 35.03 11.83 -22.94
C TRP A 23 34.51 10.38 -22.95
N PHE A 24 35.06 9.52 -23.82
CA PHE A 24 34.69 8.11 -23.88
C PHE A 24 35.04 7.37 -22.58
N ILE A 25 36.22 7.64 -21.99
CA ILE A 25 36.61 7.05 -20.70
C ILE A 25 35.66 7.52 -19.59
N GLN A 26 35.33 8.81 -19.54
CA GLN A 26 34.38 9.34 -18.57
C GLN A 26 33.00 8.70 -18.72
N TYR A 27 32.53 8.54 -19.95
CA TYR A 27 31.25 7.87 -20.27
C TYR A 27 31.22 6.41 -19.80
N GLU A 28 32.25 5.62 -20.09
CA GLU A 28 32.31 4.20 -19.66
C GLU A 28 32.46 4.06 -18.14
N ILE A 29 33.17 4.99 -17.46
CA ILE A 29 33.22 5.03 -15.99
C ILE A 29 31.84 5.32 -15.42
N HIS A 30 31.16 6.37 -15.89
CA HIS A 30 29.81 6.73 -15.43
C HIS A 30 28.81 5.60 -15.64
N LYS A 31 28.81 5.01 -16.83
CA LYS A 31 27.99 3.83 -17.16
C LYS A 31 28.25 2.70 -16.18
N ARG A 32 29.50 2.37 -15.88
CA ARG A 32 29.84 1.32 -14.89
C ARG A 32 29.39 1.71 -13.47
N ASP A 33 29.51 2.97 -13.11
CA ASP A 33 29.15 3.47 -11.79
C ASP A 33 27.65 3.40 -11.52
N ILE A 34 26.79 3.59 -12.52
CA ILE A 34 25.33 3.51 -12.33
C ILE A 34 24.78 2.10 -12.59
N THR A 35 25.31 1.35 -13.57
CA THR A 35 24.79 0.02 -13.94
C THR A 35 25.18 -1.09 -12.98
N GLN A 36 26.11 -0.85 -12.06
CA GLN A 36 26.40 -1.79 -10.97
C GLN A 36 25.21 -1.98 -10.02
N PHE A 37 24.29 -1.01 -9.96
CA PHE A 37 23.06 -1.09 -9.19
C PHE A 37 21.94 -1.64 -10.08
N VAL A 38 21.42 -2.80 -9.70
CA VAL A 38 20.47 -3.59 -10.48
C VAL A 38 19.05 -3.49 -9.94
N THR A 39 18.86 -2.89 -8.77
CA THR A 39 17.53 -2.74 -8.17
C THR A 39 17.42 -1.39 -7.48
N TRP A 40 16.44 -0.60 -7.89
CA TRP A 40 16.24 0.77 -7.47
C TRP A 40 14.80 0.98 -6.98
N LYS A 41 14.67 1.63 -5.83
CA LYS A 41 13.46 2.29 -5.35
C LYS A 41 13.86 3.71 -4.94
N PRO A 42 13.85 4.67 -5.89
CA PRO A 42 14.32 6.04 -5.68
C PRO A 42 13.68 6.71 -4.47
N ARG A 43 14.50 7.40 -3.68
CA ARG A 43 14.14 7.99 -2.40
C ARG A 43 13.26 9.23 -2.59
N PRO A 44 12.04 9.23 -2.03
CA PRO A 44 11.16 10.39 -2.10
C PRO A 44 11.55 11.46 -1.07
N ASN A 45 11.43 12.73 -1.48
CA ASN A 45 11.63 13.91 -0.64
C ASN A 45 10.35 14.76 -0.63
N ILE A 46 10.08 15.41 0.51
CA ILE A 46 8.91 16.29 0.64
C ILE A 46 9.24 17.64 0.01
N VAL A 47 8.45 18.06 -0.96
CA VAL A 47 8.54 19.37 -1.60
C VAL A 47 7.67 20.39 -0.87
N ASP A 48 6.43 19.99 -0.58
CA ASP A 48 5.46 20.83 0.12
C ASP A 48 4.50 19.94 0.93
N SER A 49 3.91 20.52 1.96
CA SER A 49 2.89 19.86 2.77
C SER A 49 1.93 20.86 3.41
N GLN A 50 0.72 20.39 3.71
CA GLN A 50 -0.28 21.17 4.42
C GLN A 50 -1.21 20.26 5.23
N PHE A 51 -1.25 20.48 6.55
CA PHE A 51 -2.23 19.86 7.43
C PHE A 51 -3.59 20.55 7.30
N ILE A 52 -4.67 19.77 7.41
CA ILE A 52 -6.06 20.25 7.40
C ILE A 52 -6.88 19.62 8.52
N ALA A 53 -8.12 20.10 8.69
CA ALA A 53 -9.09 19.56 9.64
C ALA A 53 -8.53 19.38 11.06
N GLY A 54 -7.82 20.41 11.55
CA GLY A 54 -7.24 20.40 12.88
C GLY A 54 -6.09 19.40 13.07
N GLY A 55 -5.51 18.83 12.00
CA GLY A 55 -4.41 17.86 12.06
C GLY A 55 -4.81 16.42 11.73
N LYS A 56 -6.08 16.17 11.38
CA LYS A 56 -6.62 14.86 11.03
C LYS A 56 -6.24 14.38 9.61
N ALA A 57 -5.68 15.25 8.78
CA ALA A 57 -5.10 14.84 7.51
C ALA A 57 -3.99 15.79 7.09
N VAL A 58 -3.11 15.30 6.21
CA VAL A 58 -2.02 16.08 5.62
C VAL A 58 -1.89 15.77 4.14
N ALA A 59 -1.87 16.82 3.31
CA ALA A 59 -1.49 16.69 1.91
C ALA A 59 0.04 16.83 1.80
N ILE A 60 0.69 15.94 1.07
CA ILE A 60 2.14 15.95 0.88
C ILE A 60 2.45 15.80 -0.61
N GLN A 61 3.25 16.73 -1.13
CA GLN A 61 3.91 16.61 -2.43
C GLN A 61 5.27 15.95 -2.25
N TRP A 62 5.52 14.90 -3.01
CA TRP A 62 6.76 14.15 -3.05
C TRP A 62 7.50 14.34 -4.37
N GLU A 63 8.82 14.37 -4.29
CA GLU A 63 9.71 14.28 -5.45
C GLU A 63 10.80 13.21 -5.31
N ASN A 64 11.12 12.54 -6.41
CA ASN A 64 12.26 11.62 -6.50
C ASN A 64 12.97 11.71 -7.85
N LYS A 65 12.70 12.78 -8.63
CA LYS A 65 13.12 12.94 -10.03
C LYS A 65 14.62 12.68 -10.24
N LYS A 66 15.48 13.24 -9.38
CA LYS A 66 16.94 13.09 -9.50
C LYS A 66 17.38 11.63 -9.51
N GLU A 67 16.93 10.84 -8.55
CA GLU A 67 17.28 9.41 -8.47
C GLU A 67 16.53 8.56 -9.49
N VAL A 68 15.31 8.95 -9.88
CA VAL A 68 14.59 8.30 -11.00
C VAL A 68 15.34 8.49 -12.30
N ASP A 69 15.83 9.70 -12.60
CA ASP A 69 16.57 9.98 -13.84
C ASP A 69 17.88 9.18 -13.88
N GLU A 70 18.62 9.07 -12.75
CA GLU A 70 19.82 8.21 -12.63
C GLU A 70 19.48 6.72 -12.83
N ALA A 71 18.40 6.22 -12.22
CA ALA A 71 17.96 4.83 -12.35
C ALA A 71 17.51 4.49 -13.78
N MET A 72 16.81 5.42 -14.45
CA MET A 72 16.37 5.26 -15.84
C MET A 72 17.54 5.34 -16.82
N GLU A 73 18.56 6.14 -16.53
CA GLU A 73 19.82 6.13 -17.28
C GLU A 73 20.49 4.76 -17.17
N ALA A 74 20.60 4.21 -15.95
CA ALA A 74 21.14 2.87 -15.74
C ALA A 74 20.34 1.79 -16.51
N TYR A 75 19.01 1.88 -16.50
CA TYR A 75 18.12 1.00 -17.27
C TYR A 75 18.37 1.09 -18.78
N SER A 76 18.61 2.30 -19.30
CA SER A 76 18.92 2.50 -20.73
C SER A 76 20.20 1.80 -21.18
N TYR A 77 21.17 1.64 -20.26
CA TYR A 77 22.41 0.92 -20.52
C TYR A 77 22.31 -0.59 -20.26
N ASN A 78 21.45 -1.00 -19.33
CA ASN A 78 21.24 -2.40 -18.96
C ASN A 78 19.77 -2.68 -18.64
N PRO A 79 19.02 -3.38 -19.52
CA PRO A 79 17.59 -3.66 -19.31
C PRO A 79 17.31 -4.64 -18.16
N ASN A 80 18.34 -5.26 -17.57
CA ASN A 80 18.20 -6.07 -16.36
C ASN A 80 18.09 -5.22 -15.09
N VAL A 81 18.32 -3.91 -15.16
CA VAL A 81 18.08 -3.02 -14.01
C VAL A 81 16.58 -2.96 -13.74
N ASP A 82 16.19 -3.18 -12.49
CA ASP A 82 14.81 -3.06 -12.03
C ASP A 82 14.61 -1.72 -11.32
N VAL A 83 13.61 -0.96 -11.75
CA VAL A 83 13.34 0.39 -11.25
C VAL A 83 11.88 0.49 -10.80
N ILE A 84 11.68 0.60 -9.49
CA ILE A 84 10.39 0.92 -8.88
C ILE A 84 10.30 2.44 -8.76
N TRP A 85 9.82 3.10 -9.82
CA TRP A 85 9.78 4.57 -9.87
C TRP A 85 8.63 5.21 -9.08
N PHE A 86 7.57 4.45 -8.79
CA PHE A 86 6.39 4.97 -8.11
C PHE A 86 6.63 5.10 -6.60
N ILE A 87 6.06 6.14 -5.99
CA ILE A 87 6.24 6.44 -4.57
C ILE A 87 5.19 5.65 -3.78
N ASP A 88 5.57 4.49 -3.29
CA ASP A 88 4.72 3.63 -2.47
C ASP A 88 5.20 3.57 -1.01
N GLY A 89 4.58 4.44 -0.20
CA GLY A 89 4.73 4.50 1.24
C GLY A 89 3.49 3.94 1.96
N GLY A 90 3.38 4.18 3.25
CA GLY A 90 2.15 3.92 4.00
C GLY A 90 1.99 4.90 5.13
N ASN A 91 0.83 4.86 5.78
CA ASN A 91 0.60 5.59 7.01
C ASN A 91 -0.11 4.72 8.05
N SER A 92 -0.04 5.23 9.26
CA SER A 92 -0.85 4.86 10.41
C SER A 92 -1.48 6.15 10.94
N GLU A 93 -2.23 6.07 12.03
CA GLU A 93 -2.84 7.23 12.68
C GLU A 93 -1.83 8.37 12.96
N ARG A 94 -0.55 8.06 13.22
CA ARG A 94 0.46 9.06 13.62
C ARG A 94 1.70 9.13 12.73
N TYR A 95 2.00 8.08 11.98
CA TYR A 95 3.24 8.00 11.24
C TYR A 95 2.99 7.83 9.76
N ILE A 96 3.84 8.45 8.94
CA ILE A 96 3.93 8.21 7.50
C ILE A 96 5.31 7.58 7.25
N ALA A 97 5.38 6.52 6.48
CA ALA A 97 6.62 5.82 6.18
C ALA A 97 6.86 5.68 4.67
N GLN A 98 8.12 5.78 4.27
CA GLN A 98 8.59 5.56 2.90
C GLN A 98 9.78 4.61 2.92
N GLU A 99 9.81 3.67 1.98
CA GLU A 99 10.95 2.79 1.75
C GLU A 99 11.70 3.25 0.51
N SER A 100 13.04 3.22 0.57
CA SER A 100 13.89 3.47 -0.59
C SER A 100 15.13 2.61 -0.55
N TYR A 101 15.64 2.25 -1.72
CA TYR A 101 16.89 1.49 -1.81
C TYR A 101 17.58 1.67 -3.16
N LYS A 102 18.89 1.51 -3.13
CA LYS A 102 19.76 1.41 -4.30
C LYS A 102 20.69 0.24 -4.07
N LEU A 103 20.51 -0.85 -4.79
CA LEU A 103 21.13 -2.15 -4.51
C LEU A 103 21.76 -2.77 -5.76
N LYS A 104 22.89 -3.45 -5.55
CA LYS A 104 23.62 -4.27 -6.52
C LYS A 104 23.13 -5.72 -6.57
N SER A 105 22.13 -6.02 -5.73
CA SER A 105 21.44 -7.32 -5.66
C SER A 105 19.96 -7.11 -5.38
N ARG A 106 19.15 -8.11 -5.70
CA ARG A 106 17.71 -8.07 -5.49
C ARG A 106 17.34 -8.48 -4.05
N PRO A 107 16.52 -7.70 -3.34
CA PRO A 107 15.94 -8.15 -2.07
C PRO A 107 14.88 -9.25 -2.31
N GLY A 108 14.90 -10.33 -1.52
CA GLY A 108 13.95 -11.46 -1.63
C GLY A 108 14.62 -12.82 -1.87
N THR A 109 13.82 -13.89 -1.99
CA THR A 109 14.28 -15.29 -2.16
C THR A 109 13.55 -16.10 -3.25
N GLY A 110 12.55 -15.53 -3.94
CA GLY A 110 11.68 -16.23 -4.90
C GLY A 110 11.95 -15.86 -6.36
N SER A 111 11.50 -16.70 -7.31
CA SER A 111 11.75 -16.55 -8.76
C SER A 111 11.06 -15.33 -9.35
N TYR A 112 11.74 -14.19 -9.34
CA TYR A 112 11.44 -13.12 -10.28
C TYR A 112 12.15 -13.42 -11.59
N ASP A 113 11.43 -13.26 -12.71
CA ASP A 113 11.89 -13.33 -14.11
C ASP A 113 13.28 -13.95 -14.28
N SER A 114 13.33 -15.28 -14.43
CA SER A 114 14.58 -16.03 -14.58
C SER A 114 15.41 -15.60 -15.80
N SER A 115 14.85 -14.80 -16.71
CA SER A 115 15.58 -14.18 -17.82
C SER A 115 16.53 -13.06 -17.35
N LYS A 116 16.18 -12.36 -16.27
CA LYS A 116 17.01 -11.32 -15.65
C LYS A 116 17.97 -11.98 -14.67
N LYS A 117 19.23 -12.16 -15.08
CA LYS A 117 20.32 -12.78 -14.28
C LYS A 117 20.76 -11.91 -13.09
N ILE A 118 19.85 -11.57 -12.18
CA ILE A 118 20.09 -10.73 -11.01
C ILE A 118 20.28 -11.62 -9.79
N HIS A 119 21.38 -11.43 -9.07
CA HIS A 119 21.65 -12.17 -7.83
C HIS A 119 20.81 -11.62 -6.67
N TYR A 120 20.33 -12.52 -5.81
CA TYR A 120 19.66 -12.15 -4.57
C TYR A 120 20.64 -11.60 -3.52
N LEU A 121 20.13 -10.76 -2.65
CA LEU A 121 20.85 -10.24 -1.51
C LEU A 121 21.25 -11.39 -0.58
N SER A 122 22.54 -11.49 -0.31
CA SER A 122 23.14 -12.57 0.50
C SER A 122 23.85 -12.06 1.74
N THR A 123 23.74 -10.77 2.04
CA THR A 123 24.43 -10.12 3.14
C THR A 123 23.60 -9.01 3.77
N ASN A 124 23.85 -8.73 5.05
CA ASN A 124 23.30 -7.60 5.79
C ASN A 124 24.29 -6.41 5.88
N LYS A 125 25.23 -6.33 4.95
CA LYS A 125 26.19 -5.23 4.85
C LYS A 125 26.02 -4.55 3.51
N ALA A 126 25.63 -3.28 3.53
CA ALA A 126 25.65 -2.44 2.34
C ALA A 126 27.07 -2.39 1.76
N GLN A 127 27.18 -2.61 0.45
CA GLN A 127 28.38 -2.37 -0.32
C GLN A 127 28.54 -0.89 -0.62
N LYS A 128 29.72 -0.47 -1.11
CA LYS A 128 29.98 0.92 -1.47
C LYS A 128 28.92 1.44 -2.45
N GLY A 129 28.22 2.50 -2.04
CA GLY A 129 27.18 3.17 -2.80
C GLY A 129 25.77 2.59 -2.65
N GLU A 130 25.62 1.46 -1.95
CA GLU A 130 24.30 0.90 -1.64
C GLU A 130 23.67 1.58 -0.42
N TYR A 131 22.35 1.64 -0.41
CA TYR A 131 21.56 1.92 0.78
C TYR A 131 20.23 1.20 0.73
N TRP A 132 19.66 0.97 1.91
CA TRP A 132 18.26 0.57 2.08
C TRP A 132 17.73 1.27 3.31
N LEU A 133 16.80 2.19 3.09
CA LEU A 133 16.34 3.14 4.09
C LEU A 133 14.83 3.08 4.29
N ILE A 134 14.42 3.27 5.54
CA ILE A 134 13.04 3.55 5.93
C ILE A 134 13.00 4.96 6.49
N ASP A 135 12.32 5.86 5.80
CA ASP A 135 12.06 7.22 6.27
C ASP A 135 10.69 7.27 6.95
N VAL A 136 10.65 7.58 8.25
CA VAL A 136 9.44 7.73 9.05
C VAL A 136 9.24 9.20 9.38
N TYR A 137 8.03 9.70 9.20
CA TYR A 137 7.62 11.06 9.55
C TYR A 137 6.59 10.96 10.68
N ASP A 138 6.95 11.43 11.87
CA ASP A 138 6.00 11.61 12.99
C ASP A 138 5.17 12.86 12.73
N THR A 139 3.84 12.72 12.76
CA THR A 139 2.88 13.80 12.47
C THR A 139 2.46 14.60 13.71
N LYS A 140 3.02 14.26 14.88
CA LYS A 140 2.71 14.92 16.16
C LYS A 140 2.80 16.44 16.06
N ASP A 141 1.87 17.12 16.71
CA ASP A 141 1.77 18.58 16.77
C ASP A 141 1.63 19.25 15.39
N LYS A 142 1.07 18.51 14.40
CA LYS A 142 0.82 18.99 13.02
C LYS A 142 2.12 19.38 12.31
N ARG A 143 3.17 18.61 12.53
CA ARG A 143 4.49 18.76 11.91
C ARG A 143 4.92 17.42 11.34
N LEU A 144 5.81 17.43 10.35
CA LEU A 144 6.38 16.21 9.78
C LEU A 144 7.83 16.08 10.26
N VAL A 145 8.04 15.37 11.38
CA VAL A 145 9.38 15.17 11.96
C VAL A 145 9.98 13.87 11.42
N LYS A 146 10.99 14.01 10.55
CA LYS A 146 11.64 12.88 9.87
C LYS A 146 12.64 12.16 10.77
N LYS A 147 12.60 10.83 10.73
CA LYS A 147 13.63 9.92 11.24
C LYS A 147 13.93 8.86 10.18
N THR A 148 15.22 8.61 9.93
CA THR A 148 15.68 7.65 8.93
C THR A 148 16.31 6.45 9.61
N TYR A 149 15.94 5.26 9.15
CA TYR A 149 16.49 3.98 9.59
C TYR A 149 17.20 3.27 8.44
N ASP A 150 18.34 2.63 8.75
CA ASP A 150 19.09 1.80 7.82
C ASP A 150 18.70 0.33 8.03
N VAL A 151 18.09 -0.29 7.02
CA VAL A 151 17.53 -1.66 7.11
C VAL A 151 18.64 -2.70 7.35
N PHE A 152 19.80 -2.52 6.72
CA PHE A 152 20.95 -3.41 6.92
C PHE A 152 21.42 -3.37 8.36
N LYS A 153 21.54 -2.17 8.93
CA LYS A 153 21.92 -1.98 10.32
C LYS A 153 20.88 -2.57 11.26
N LEU A 154 19.60 -2.28 11.06
CA LEU A 154 18.53 -2.76 11.95
C LEU A 154 18.51 -4.29 12.05
N VAL A 155 18.54 -4.99 10.92
CA VAL A 155 18.53 -6.47 10.92
C VAL A 155 19.83 -7.03 11.50
N ARG A 156 20.98 -6.40 11.22
CA ARG A 156 22.27 -6.82 11.78
C ARG A 156 22.36 -6.63 13.29
N ASP A 157 21.80 -5.54 13.80
CA ASP A 157 21.74 -5.22 15.23
C ASP A 157 20.82 -6.23 15.98
N MET A 158 19.81 -6.76 15.29
CA MET A 158 18.98 -7.88 15.79
C MET A 158 19.76 -9.20 15.82
N ASN A 159 20.43 -9.56 14.71
CA ASN A 159 21.37 -10.68 14.67
C ASN A 159 22.34 -10.51 13.49
N LYS A 160 23.64 -10.68 13.76
CA LYS A 160 24.70 -10.52 12.75
C LYS A 160 24.59 -11.45 11.54
N ASN A 161 23.89 -12.57 11.65
CA ASN A 161 23.74 -13.57 10.58
C ASN A 161 22.46 -13.39 9.75
N TYR A 162 21.51 -12.56 10.20
CA TYR A 162 20.23 -12.38 9.51
C TYR A 162 20.37 -11.45 8.31
N ILE A 163 19.60 -11.71 7.26
CA ILE A 163 19.62 -10.93 6.01
C ILE A 163 18.23 -10.34 5.78
N PRO A 164 18.09 -9.01 5.56
CA PRO A 164 16.80 -8.42 5.21
C PRO A 164 16.35 -8.88 3.82
N LEU A 165 15.07 -9.16 3.65
CA LEU A 165 14.51 -9.62 2.38
C LEU A 165 13.45 -8.70 1.80
N SER A 166 12.64 -8.05 2.65
CA SER A 166 11.68 -7.03 2.20
C SER A 166 11.22 -6.19 3.38
N VAL A 167 10.78 -4.96 3.10
CA VAL A 167 10.09 -4.09 4.07
C VAL A 167 8.67 -3.83 3.54
N THR A 168 7.67 -3.86 4.43
CA THR A 168 6.28 -3.59 4.06
C THR A 168 5.80 -2.29 4.71
N VAL A 169 6.24 -1.14 4.18
CA VAL A 169 5.84 0.18 4.70
C VAL A 169 4.38 0.54 4.39
N SER A 170 3.80 -0.03 3.33
CA SER A 170 2.40 0.21 2.92
C SER A 170 1.38 -0.42 3.87
N SER A 171 1.80 -1.34 4.73
CA SER A 171 0.97 -2.00 5.73
C SER A 171 1.57 -1.80 7.12
N MET A 172 1.72 -0.54 7.54
CA MET A 172 2.07 -0.24 8.93
C MET A 172 0.98 -0.81 9.83
N LEU A 173 1.39 -1.51 10.89
CA LEU A 173 0.49 -2.22 11.78
C LEU A 173 0.37 -1.48 13.10
N LEU A 174 -0.85 -1.16 13.52
CA LEU A 174 -1.13 -0.64 14.86
C LEU A 174 -1.46 -1.83 15.77
N ASP A 175 -0.73 -1.97 16.87
CA ASP A 175 -1.15 -2.86 17.97
C ASP A 175 -1.97 -2.03 18.96
N THR A 176 -3.24 -2.37 19.11
CA THR A 176 -4.19 -1.62 19.96
C THR A 176 -3.98 -1.84 21.44
N ASP A 177 -3.29 -2.92 21.84
CA ASP A 177 -3.08 -3.23 23.26
C ASP A 177 -1.95 -2.39 23.86
N ASP A 178 -0.89 -2.14 23.08
CA ASP A 178 0.23 -1.29 23.50
C ASP A 178 0.23 0.10 22.85
N GLY A 179 -0.63 0.33 21.86
CA GLY A 179 -0.79 1.61 21.16
C GLY A 179 0.39 1.98 20.26
N GLU A 180 1.29 1.04 19.98
CA GLU A 180 2.48 1.28 19.19
C GLU A 180 2.30 0.83 17.73
N THR A 181 3.03 1.49 16.83
CA THR A 181 3.01 1.18 15.40
C THR A 181 4.26 0.41 14.99
N TYR A 182 4.07 -0.61 14.15
CA TYR A 182 5.10 -1.52 13.70
C TYR A 182 5.17 -1.58 12.17
N ILE A 183 6.38 -1.72 11.62
CA ILE A 183 6.62 -2.00 10.21
C ILE A 183 7.12 -3.45 10.08
N PRO A 184 6.43 -4.31 9.31
CA PRO A 184 6.90 -5.66 9.03
C PRO A 184 8.18 -5.67 8.18
N ILE A 185 9.15 -6.49 8.59
CA ILE A 185 10.39 -6.75 7.84
C ILE A 185 10.57 -8.26 7.71
N ASN A 186 10.64 -8.76 6.48
CA ASN A 186 10.95 -10.16 6.24
C ASN A 186 12.46 -10.37 6.32
N ILE A 187 12.87 -11.41 7.05
CA ILE A 187 14.24 -11.69 7.41
C ILE A 187 14.55 -13.15 7.10
N LEU A 188 15.64 -13.39 6.37
CA LEU A 188 16.23 -14.71 6.24
C LEU A 188 17.01 -15.02 7.52
N VAL A 189 16.53 -16.01 8.27
CA VAL A 189 17.09 -16.44 9.56
C VAL A 189 18.15 -17.52 9.36
N ASP A 190 17.88 -18.46 8.46
CA ASP A 190 18.76 -19.58 8.13
C ASP A 190 18.45 -20.10 6.72
N LYS A 191 19.37 -20.84 6.11
CA LYS A 191 19.15 -21.57 4.88
C LYS A 191 19.75 -22.97 5.00
N LYS A 192 19.03 -23.98 4.49
CA LYS A 192 19.48 -25.38 4.51
C LYS A 192 19.51 -25.92 3.10
N ASP A 193 20.69 -26.36 2.67
CA ASP A 193 20.87 -27.00 1.37
C ASP A 193 20.69 -28.52 1.52
N LYS A 194 19.81 -29.08 0.70
CA LYS A 194 19.53 -30.50 0.59
C LYS A 194 20.00 -30.98 -0.77
N TYR A 195 21.03 -31.80 -0.77
CA TYR A 195 21.59 -32.40 -1.98
C TYR A 195 20.76 -33.62 -2.36
N ILE A 196 20.07 -33.54 -3.50
CA ILE A 196 19.33 -34.66 -4.09
C ILE A 196 20.23 -35.29 -5.14
N VAL A 197 20.52 -36.59 -4.95
CA VAL A 197 21.36 -37.39 -5.84
C VAL A 197 20.56 -38.62 -6.26
N GLY A 198 20.12 -38.63 -7.52
CA GLY A 198 19.48 -39.76 -8.18
C GLY A 198 20.18 -40.09 -9.51
N PRO A 199 19.86 -41.24 -10.14
CA PRO A 199 20.44 -41.61 -11.43
C PRO A 199 20.07 -40.58 -12.51
N GLY A 200 21.03 -39.75 -12.92
CA GLY A 200 20.83 -38.69 -13.91
C GLY A 200 20.26 -37.38 -13.36
N ASP A 201 20.04 -37.27 -12.05
CA ASP A 201 19.50 -36.06 -11.41
C ASP A 201 20.32 -35.70 -10.17
N ILE A 202 21.15 -34.67 -10.30
CA ILE A 202 21.93 -34.10 -9.19
C ILE A 202 21.54 -32.64 -9.10
N HIS A 203 20.77 -32.28 -8.08
CA HIS A 203 20.40 -30.90 -7.81
C HIS A 203 20.41 -30.60 -6.31
N VAL A 204 20.43 -29.31 -5.99
CA VAL A 204 20.40 -28.80 -4.61
C VAL A 204 19.07 -28.09 -4.39
N GLU A 205 18.29 -28.57 -3.44
CA GLU A 205 17.11 -27.86 -2.92
C GLU A 205 17.56 -27.00 -1.74
N THR A 206 17.37 -25.69 -1.80
CA THR A 206 17.66 -24.79 -0.67
C THR A 206 16.36 -24.43 0.04
N ASP A 207 16.22 -24.86 1.29
CA ASP A 207 15.15 -24.44 2.19
C ASP A 207 15.52 -23.11 2.85
N TYR A 208 14.76 -22.06 2.56
CA TYR A 208 14.93 -20.75 3.17
C TYR A 208 14.03 -20.63 4.42
N ASN A 209 14.63 -20.47 5.59
CA ASN A 209 13.89 -20.21 6.83
C ASN A 209 13.65 -18.71 6.98
N LEU A 210 12.41 -18.30 6.70
CA LEU A 210 12.00 -16.90 6.70
C LEU A 210 11.16 -16.59 7.93
N GLN A 211 11.42 -15.44 8.56
CA GLN A 211 10.59 -14.91 9.63
C GLN A 211 10.30 -13.43 9.43
N THR A 212 9.14 -12.97 9.90
CA THR A 212 8.75 -11.56 9.84
C THR A 212 8.99 -10.90 11.19
N GLY A 213 9.95 -9.97 11.23
CA GLY A 213 10.18 -9.12 12.38
C GLY A 213 9.26 -7.90 12.36
N LEU A 214 8.91 -7.41 13.55
CA LEU A 214 8.11 -6.22 13.78
C LEU A 214 9.04 -5.08 14.23
N MET A 215 9.29 -4.12 13.35
CA MET A 215 10.07 -2.92 13.69
C MET A 215 9.17 -1.88 14.35
N ASN A 216 9.37 -1.60 15.64
CA ASN A 216 8.66 -0.49 16.29
C ASN A 216 9.11 0.85 15.67
N VAL A 217 8.15 1.61 15.15
CA VAL A 217 8.39 2.81 14.32
C VAL A 217 9.11 3.93 15.08
N LYS A 218 8.86 4.05 16.39
CA LYS A 218 9.44 5.09 17.25
C LYS A 218 10.87 4.78 17.65
N SER A 219 11.14 3.55 18.07
CA SER A 219 12.46 3.13 18.57
C SER A 219 13.39 2.65 17.45
N GLY A 220 12.85 2.06 16.38
CA GLY A 220 13.60 1.35 15.35
C GLY A 220 14.01 -0.07 15.76
N LYS A 221 13.58 -0.57 16.93
CA LYS A 221 13.94 -1.92 17.38
C LYS A 221 13.08 -2.97 16.68
N ILE A 222 13.70 -4.04 16.20
CA ILE A 222 13.01 -5.20 15.63
C ILE A 222 12.84 -6.27 16.71
N THR A 223 11.63 -6.80 16.84
CA THR A 223 11.30 -7.95 17.68
C THR A 223 10.37 -8.92 16.93
N TRP A 224 10.33 -10.20 17.35
CA TRP A 224 9.40 -11.17 16.76
C TRP A 224 7.96 -11.01 17.24
N LYS A 225 7.79 -10.34 18.38
CA LYS A 225 6.51 -10.04 19.01
C LYS A 225 6.47 -8.58 19.44
N THR A 226 5.29 -7.99 19.50
CA THR A 226 5.06 -6.65 20.05
C THR A 226 5.26 -6.62 21.56
N SER A 227 5.11 -5.44 22.17
CA SER A 227 5.24 -5.30 23.62
C SER A 227 4.06 -5.96 24.34
N SER A 228 2.90 -6.05 23.68
CA SER A 228 1.73 -6.82 24.12
C SER A 228 1.88 -8.34 23.92
N SER A 229 3.04 -8.81 23.44
CA SER A 229 3.34 -10.23 23.15
C SER A 229 2.59 -10.85 21.96
N LYS A 230 2.00 -10.03 21.09
CA LYS A 230 1.40 -10.49 19.84
C LYS A 230 2.44 -10.73 18.76
N ASP A 231 2.28 -11.79 17.98
CA ASP A 231 3.11 -12.03 16.80
C ASP A 231 2.61 -11.29 15.56
N TYR A 232 3.38 -11.33 14.47
CA TYR A 232 3.03 -10.65 13.22
C TYR A 232 1.64 -11.02 12.68
N LYS A 233 1.23 -12.31 12.75
CA LYS A 233 -0.05 -12.74 12.20
C LYS A 233 -1.21 -12.20 13.03
N GLN A 234 -1.05 -12.17 14.35
CA GLN A 234 -2.04 -11.60 15.27
C GLN A 234 -2.23 -10.11 15.01
N VAL A 235 -1.14 -9.32 15.05
CA VAL A 235 -1.23 -7.87 14.84
C VAL A 235 -1.69 -7.54 13.42
N GLN A 236 -1.24 -8.28 12.41
CA GLN A 236 -1.72 -8.08 11.04
C GLN A 236 -3.22 -8.31 10.92
N LYS A 237 -3.74 -9.37 11.56
CA LYS A 237 -5.17 -9.68 11.53
C LYS A 237 -5.97 -8.54 12.18
N GLU A 238 -5.61 -8.16 13.39
CA GLU A 238 -6.29 -7.09 14.14
C GLU A 238 -6.21 -5.74 13.42
N SER A 239 -5.03 -5.36 12.93
CA SER A 239 -4.84 -4.11 12.19
C SER A 239 -5.62 -4.09 10.88
N ARG A 240 -5.75 -5.23 10.17
CA ARG A 240 -6.58 -5.33 8.96
C ARG A 240 -8.07 -5.31 9.25
N GLU A 241 -8.49 -5.88 10.37
CA GLU A 241 -9.88 -5.79 10.82
C GLU A 241 -10.22 -4.31 11.08
N ILE A 242 -9.36 -3.59 11.81
CA ILE A 242 -9.52 -2.14 12.06
C ILE A 242 -9.55 -1.32 10.76
N ASP A 243 -8.56 -1.47 9.88
CA ASP A 243 -8.46 -0.71 8.61
C ASP A 243 -9.72 -0.89 7.75
N LYS A 244 -10.22 -2.13 7.69
CA LYS A 244 -11.45 -2.46 6.98
C LYS A 244 -12.73 -1.99 7.67
N ASP A 245 -12.72 -1.77 8.97
CA ASP A 245 -13.86 -1.28 9.76
C ASP A 245 -13.96 0.25 9.72
N LEU A 246 -12.84 0.93 9.43
CA LEU A 246 -12.74 2.39 9.36
C LEU A 246 -13.07 2.95 7.96
N HIS A 247 -12.88 2.19 6.89
CA HIS A 247 -13.01 2.66 5.51
C HIS A 247 -14.12 1.97 4.69
N PRO A 248 -15.42 2.27 4.93
CA PRO A 248 -16.50 1.74 4.08
C PRO A 248 -16.47 2.27 2.63
N PHE A 249 -15.60 3.24 2.34
CA PHE A 249 -15.42 3.85 1.01
C PHE A 249 -14.15 3.34 0.29
N GLU A 250 -13.54 2.26 0.76
CA GLU A 250 -12.30 1.69 0.18
C GLU A 250 -12.53 1.00 -1.17
N TYR A 251 -13.25 1.62 -2.12
CA TYR A 251 -13.30 1.15 -3.51
C TYR A 251 -13.49 2.34 -4.47
N ASN A 252 -12.86 2.22 -5.64
CA ASN A 252 -12.80 3.22 -6.71
C ASN A 252 -14.16 3.91 -6.91
N PHE A 253 -14.25 5.21 -6.61
CA PHE A 253 -15.38 6.02 -7.04
C PHE A 253 -15.41 5.94 -8.58
N GLU A 254 -16.47 5.35 -9.14
CA GLU A 254 -16.62 4.85 -10.53
C GLU A 254 -16.39 5.88 -11.66
N ARG A 255 -15.88 7.07 -11.36
CA ARG A 255 -15.49 8.09 -12.34
C ARG A 255 -14.01 8.44 -12.35
N GLY A 256 -13.14 7.68 -11.67
CA GLY A 256 -11.69 7.84 -11.79
C GLY A 256 -11.14 9.20 -11.31
N GLN A 257 -11.87 9.86 -10.39
CA GLN A 257 -11.49 11.15 -9.80
C GLN A 257 -10.71 10.99 -8.48
N LEU A 258 -10.88 9.86 -7.79
CA LEU A 258 -10.32 9.57 -6.47
C LEU A 258 -9.95 8.09 -6.37
N GLN A 259 -8.77 7.82 -5.82
CA GLN A 259 -8.33 6.47 -5.49
C GLN A 259 -7.86 6.46 -4.03
N LEU A 260 -8.59 5.74 -3.17
CA LEU A 260 -8.20 5.49 -1.79
C LEU A 260 -7.46 4.15 -1.72
N GLN A 261 -6.22 4.16 -1.25
CA GLN A 261 -5.42 2.96 -1.04
C GLN A 261 -4.60 3.09 0.23
N HIS A 262 -4.75 2.15 1.17
CA HIS A 262 -3.97 2.10 2.41
C HIS A 262 -4.03 3.43 3.19
N SER A 263 -5.25 3.96 3.43
CA SER A 263 -5.51 5.27 4.09
C SER A 263 -4.83 6.48 3.44
N ARG A 264 -4.50 6.38 2.14
CA ARG A 264 -3.99 7.47 1.30
C ARG A 264 -4.94 7.72 0.16
N LEU A 265 -5.29 8.98 -0.04
CA LEU A 265 -6.11 9.40 -1.17
C LEU A 265 -5.23 10.06 -2.23
N LEU A 266 -5.39 9.56 -3.45
CA LEU A 266 -4.87 10.16 -4.66
C LEU A 266 -5.99 10.95 -5.34
N PHE A 267 -5.71 12.21 -5.65
CA PHE A 267 -6.62 13.09 -6.40
C PHE A 267 -6.23 13.08 -7.88
N THR A 268 -7.12 12.56 -8.73
CA THR A 268 -6.78 12.24 -10.13
C THR A 268 -7.54 13.10 -11.15
N ASP A 269 -8.52 13.92 -10.71
CA ASP A 269 -9.30 14.78 -11.61
C ASP A 269 -8.67 16.17 -11.80
N ARG A 270 -8.43 16.55 -13.06
CA ARG A 270 -7.93 17.85 -13.49
C ARG A 270 -8.90 18.58 -14.43
N SER A 271 -10.15 18.13 -14.49
CA SER A 271 -11.19 18.68 -15.37
C SER A 271 -11.56 20.13 -15.02
N GLU A 272 -12.20 20.82 -15.97
CA GLU A 272 -12.85 22.12 -15.73
C GLU A 272 -13.91 22.03 -14.61
N GLU A 273 -14.52 20.86 -14.42
CA GLU A 273 -15.52 20.62 -13.38
C GLU A 273 -14.89 20.63 -11.98
N ALA A 274 -13.64 20.17 -11.85
CA ALA A 274 -12.86 20.22 -10.63
C ALA A 274 -12.40 21.65 -10.24
N LYS A 275 -12.61 22.66 -11.09
CA LYS A 275 -12.21 24.05 -10.79
C LYS A 275 -13.08 24.75 -9.76
N ASP A 276 -14.27 24.22 -9.47
CA ASP A 276 -15.26 24.84 -8.58
C ASP A 276 -15.53 24.01 -7.30
N ILE A 277 -14.71 23.00 -7.01
CA ILE A 277 -14.91 22.16 -5.83
C ILE A 277 -14.57 22.92 -4.53
N PRO A 278 -15.28 22.68 -3.42
CA PRO A 278 -15.04 23.39 -2.16
C PRO A 278 -13.60 23.25 -1.65
N LEU A 279 -12.90 22.16 -1.93
CA LEU A 279 -11.49 21.96 -1.55
C LEU A 279 -10.60 23.11 -2.04
N LYS A 280 -10.82 23.60 -3.27
CA LYS A 280 -10.02 24.69 -3.84
C LYS A 280 -10.27 26.02 -3.13
N THR A 281 -11.52 26.28 -2.73
CA THR A 281 -11.90 27.52 -2.06
C THR A 281 -11.52 27.50 -0.57
N LEU A 282 -11.80 26.40 0.12
CA LEU A 282 -11.59 26.25 1.56
C LEU A 282 -10.14 25.91 1.91
N TYR A 283 -9.46 25.14 1.06
CA TYR A 283 -8.08 24.69 1.25
C TYR A 283 -7.24 24.87 -0.04
N PRO A 284 -7.07 26.11 -0.53
CA PRO A 284 -6.40 26.38 -1.81
C PRO A 284 -4.99 25.81 -1.91
N LYS A 285 -4.24 25.81 -0.80
CA LYS A 285 -2.91 25.19 -0.75
C LYS A 285 -2.95 23.67 -0.89
N VAL A 286 -3.90 22.99 -0.23
CA VAL A 286 -4.07 21.54 -0.38
C VAL A 286 -4.46 21.17 -1.80
N TYR A 287 -5.43 21.90 -2.38
CA TYR A 287 -5.81 21.71 -3.77
C TYR A 287 -4.60 21.88 -4.69
N SER A 288 -3.79 22.93 -4.50
CA SER A 288 -2.58 23.15 -5.30
C SER A 288 -1.52 22.06 -5.14
N ILE A 289 -1.40 21.41 -3.98
CA ILE A 289 -0.51 20.26 -3.77
C ILE A 289 -1.06 19.05 -4.54
N LEU A 290 -2.33 18.71 -4.30
CA LEU A 290 -2.96 17.52 -4.87
C LEU A 290 -3.11 17.60 -6.39
N SER A 291 -3.33 18.80 -6.96
CA SER A 291 -3.44 19.00 -8.41
C SER A 291 -2.13 18.69 -9.17
N LYS A 292 -0.99 18.73 -8.47
CA LYS A 292 0.33 18.36 -9.04
C LYS A 292 0.58 16.85 -8.99
N GLY A 293 -0.19 16.09 -8.21
CA GLY A 293 -0.03 14.64 -8.11
C GLY A 293 -0.39 13.93 -9.41
N ASN A 294 0.39 12.92 -9.79
CA ASN A 294 0.15 12.10 -10.96
C ASN A 294 -0.74 10.90 -10.65
N ASN A 295 -1.60 10.52 -11.60
CA ASN A 295 -2.29 9.24 -11.57
C ASN A 295 -1.38 8.15 -12.16
N PRO A 296 -0.95 7.14 -11.39
CA PRO A 296 -0.11 6.05 -11.91
C PRO A 296 -0.87 5.13 -12.89
N THR A 297 -2.20 5.20 -12.95
CA THR A 297 -3.06 4.30 -13.74
C THR A 297 -3.70 4.93 -14.97
N THR A 298 -3.71 6.26 -15.11
CA THR A 298 -4.43 6.96 -16.21
C THR A 298 -3.55 7.86 -17.05
N VAL A 299 -2.25 7.57 -17.17
CA VAL A 299 -1.44 8.24 -18.19
C VAL A 299 -2.08 7.93 -19.55
N LYS A 300 -2.59 8.97 -20.22
CA LYS A 300 -3.16 8.81 -21.56
C LYS A 300 -2.06 8.33 -22.50
N TRP A 301 -2.41 7.45 -23.44
CA TRP A 301 -1.49 7.02 -24.50
C TRP A 301 -0.84 8.25 -25.17
N GLY A 302 0.47 8.42 -24.99
CA GLY A 302 1.25 9.52 -25.59
C GLY A 302 1.67 10.66 -24.65
N GLU A 303 1.23 10.68 -23.39
CA GLU A 303 1.75 11.63 -22.39
C GLU A 303 3.00 11.04 -21.70
N GLU A 304 4.10 11.80 -21.67
CA GLU A 304 5.25 11.43 -20.85
C GLU A 304 4.87 11.57 -19.38
N TYR A 305 5.14 10.53 -18.58
CA TYR A 305 5.14 10.66 -17.12
C TYR A 305 5.87 11.95 -16.75
N THR A 306 5.24 12.86 -16.01
CA THR A 306 5.98 13.92 -15.31
C THR A 306 6.74 13.24 -14.17
N LYS A 307 7.88 12.63 -14.54
CA LYS A 307 8.76 11.84 -13.69
C LYS A 307 9.04 12.62 -12.41
N GLY A 308 8.54 12.12 -11.28
CA GLY A 308 8.93 12.58 -9.96
C GLY A 308 8.06 13.64 -9.31
N GLU A 309 6.78 13.78 -9.67
CA GLU A 309 5.81 14.50 -8.82
C GLU A 309 4.64 13.57 -8.45
N ASN A 310 4.56 13.17 -7.17
CA ASN A 310 3.38 12.49 -6.64
C ASN A 310 2.84 13.30 -5.46
N ALA A 311 1.53 13.40 -5.35
CA ALA A 311 0.90 14.05 -4.21
C ALA A 311 -0.17 13.14 -3.65
N TYR A 312 -0.15 12.97 -2.33
CA TYR A 312 -1.13 12.16 -1.62
C TYR A 312 -1.69 12.95 -0.46
N LEU A 313 -2.95 12.72 -0.15
CA LEU A 313 -3.53 13.06 1.12
C LEU A 313 -3.44 11.85 2.04
N TYR A 314 -2.87 12.03 3.23
CA TYR A 314 -2.77 11.02 4.27
C TYR A 314 -3.79 11.33 5.35
N PHE A 315 -4.65 10.37 5.68
CA PHE A 315 -5.53 10.46 6.84
C PHE A 315 -4.74 10.13 8.11
N LEU A 316 -4.99 10.89 9.18
CA LEU A 316 -4.26 10.84 10.45
C LEU A 316 -5.25 10.79 11.62
N GLY A 317 -4.86 10.11 12.69
CA GLY A 317 -5.70 9.80 13.84
C GLY A 317 -6.65 8.64 13.58
N PRO A 318 -7.43 8.25 14.61
CA PRO A 318 -8.50 7.28 14.44
C PRO A 318 -9.50 7.86 13.44
N GLU A 319 -9.77 7.10 12.40
CA GLU A 319 -10.60 7.57 11.31
C GLU A 319 -12.05 7.67 11.78
N ASP A 320 -12.63 8.83 11.48
CA ASP A 320 -13.98 9.20 11.90
C ASP A 320 -14.80 9.26 10.62
N LEU A 321 -15.79 8.39 10.50
CA LEU A 321 -16.68 8.35 9.33
C LEU A 321 -17.25 9.74 9.01
N ASN A 322 -17.48 10.58 10.03
CA ASN A 322 -17.92 11.96 9.83
C ASN A 322 -16.82 12.82 9.20
N PHE A 323 -15.55 12.62 9.55
CA PHE A 323 -14.42 13.26 8.90
C PHE A 323 -14.28 12.81 7.44
N ASP A 324 -14.38 11.52 7.16
CA ASP A 324 -14.27 10.97 5.81
C ASP A 324 -15.36 11.51 4.88
N ILE A 325 -16.62 11.48 5.35
CA ILE A 325 -17.75 12.07 4.63
C ILE A 325 -17.55 13.58 4.45
N SER A 326 -17.10 14.30 5.49
CA SER A 326 -16.83 15.74 5.39
C SER A 326 -15.71 16.06 4.41
N PHE A 327 -14.74 15.15 4.25
CA PHE A 327 -13.68 15.31 3.28
C PHE A 327 -14.18 15.04 1.86
N LEU A 328 -15.01 14.01 1.66
CA LEU A 328 -15.64 13.77 0.36
C LEU A 328 -16.48 14.98 -0.07
N GLU A 329 -17.23 15.62 0.83
CA GLU A 329 -17.95 16.87 0.55
C GLU A 329 -17.04 18.01 0.02
N LEU A 330 -15.75 18.03 0.37
CA LEU A 330 -14.80 19.01 -0.20
C LEU A 330 -14.49 18.75 -1.68
N LEU A 331 -14.66 17.52 -2.14
CA LEU A 331 -14.26 17.08 -3.46
C LEU A 331 -15.41 17.14 -4.48
N TYR A 332 -16.66 17.33 -4.03
CA TYR A 332 -17.82 17.48 -4.90
C TYR A 332 -18.34 18.92 -4.92
N LYS A 333 -18.74 19.40 -6.10
CA LYS A 333 -19.29 20.74 -6.29
C LYS A 333 -20.64 20.86 -5.58
N VAL A 334 -20.80 21.89 -4.74
CA VAL A 334 -22.10 22.30 -4.18
C VAL A 334 -22.65 23.43 -5.08
N PRO A 335 -23.69 23.21 -5.89
CA PRO A 335 -24.21 24.27 -6.77
C PRO A 335 -25.00 25.32 -5.98
N GLU A 336 -24.68 26.60 -6.13
CA GLU A 336 -25.41 27.70 -5.48
C GLU A 336 -26.84 27.88 -6.03
N GLN A 337 -27.12 27.47 -7.28
CA GLN A 337 -28.46 27.50 -7.86
C GLN A 337 -28.61 26.44 -8.96
N ARG A 338 -29.26 25.32 -8.65
CA ARG A 338 -30.08 24.52 -9.57
C ARG A 338 -30.70 23.37 -8.79
N SER A 339 -31.90 22.98 -9.17
CA SER A 339 -32.71 21.86 -8.68
C SER A 339 -32.56 20.64 -9.61
N GLY A 340 -32.06 19.51 -9.10
CA GLY A 340 -31.76 18.24 -9.79
C GLY A 340 -30.25 18.02 -10.07
N GLY A 341 -29.51 17.07 -9.49
CA GLY A 341 -29.82 15.88 -8.68
C GLY A 341 -28.52 15.12 -8.33
N TRP A 342 -27.45 15.84 -7.93
CA TRP A 342 -26.15 15.28 -7.52
C TRP A 342 -25.67 15.99 -6.23
N TYR A 343 -26.53 16.05 -5.20
CA TYR A 343 -26.44 17.05 -4.13
C TYR A 343 -25.79 16.60 -2.82
N ASP A 344 -25.54 15.30 -2.65
CA ASP A 344 -24.91 14.77 -1.45
C ASP A 344 -24.12 13.52 -1.84
N VAL A 345 -22.90 13.35 -1.31
CA VAL A 345 -22.07 12.15 -1.55
C VAL A 345 -22.81 10.88 -1.16
N LEU A 346 -23.77 11.01 -0.23
CA LEU A 346 -24.60 9.93 0.29
C LEU A 346 -26.00 9.91 -0.33
N GLN A 347 -26.28 10.70 -1.37
CA GLN A 347 -27.59 10.73 -2.02
C GLN A 347 -27.90 9.37 -2.66
N TYR A 348 -29.04 8.79 -2.29
CA TYR A 348 -29.45 7.43 -2.65
C TYR A 348 -28.55 6.32 -2.09
N HIS A 349 -27.76 6.64 -1.06
CA HIS A 349 -27.01 5.59 -0.38
C HIS A 349 -27.99 4.70 0.40
N LYS A 350 -27.94 3.40 0.14
CA LYS A 350 -28.80 2.43 0.82
C LYS A 350 -28.09 1.95 2.09
N ILE A 351 -28.65 2.35 3.24
CA ILE A 351 -28.33 1.76 4.53
C ILE A 351 -29.18 0.50 4.66
N SER A 352 -28.53 -0.67 4.71
CA SER A 352 -29.23 -1.91 4.97
C SER A 352 -29.81 -1.92 6.40
N ALA A 353 -30.87 -2.70 6.60
CA ALA A 353 -31.53 -2.89 7.89
C ALA A 353 -30.56 -3.22 9.03
N GLU A 354 -29.51 -3.99 8.72
CA GLU A 354 -28.47 -4.37 9.68
C GLU A 354 -27.58 -3.21 10.16
N PHE A 355 -27.43 -2.18 9.33
CA PHE A 355 -26.63 -0.99 9.61
C PHE A 355 -27.48 0.17 10.08
N SER A 356 -28.80 -0.01 10.21
CA SER A 356 -29.72 1.00 10.73
C SER A 356 -30.01 0.80 12.22
N LYS A 357 -30.16 1.90 12.96
CA LYS A 357 -30.53 1.92 14.38
C LYS A 357 -31.90 1.28 14.65
N ASP A 358 -32.80 1.37 13.67
CA ASP A 358 -34.19 0.90 13.78
C ASP A 358 -34.42 -0.45 13.10
N GLY A 359 -33.38 -1.10 12.58
CA GLY A 359 -33.49 -2.41 11.93
C GLY A 359 -34.22 -2.38 10.58
N GLN A 360 -34.42 -1.19 9.97
CA GLN A 360 -35.07 -1.03 8.67
C GLN A 360 -34.09 -0.55 7.61
N GLU A 361 -34.35 -0.90 6.35
CA GLU A 361 -33.57 -0.37 5.24
C GLU A 361 -33.94 1.10 5.03
N HIS A 362 -32.92 1.96 4.89
CA HIS A 362 -33.12 3.37 4.58
C HIS A 362 -32.38 3.75 3.32
N LEU A 363 -33.08 4.41 2.41
CA LEU A 363 -32.45 5.12 1.31
C LEU A 363 -32.25 6.56 1.76
N VAL A 364 -31.01 6.93 2.06
CA VAL A 364 -30.74 8.27 2.59
C VAL A 364 -30.44 9.24 1.46
N ASN A 365 -30.91 10.47 1.63
CA ASN A 365 -30.76 11.52 0.62
C ASN A 365 -29.67 12.52 1.00
N ASN A 366 -29.22 12.50 2.26
CA ASN A 366 -28.21 13.41 2.77
C ASN A 366 -27.45 12.87 3.97
N LYS A 367 -26.34 13.53 4.33
CA LYS A 367 -25.53 13.24 5.51
C LYS A 367 -26.31 13.21 6.83
N LYS A 368 -27.30 14.09 7.00
CA LYS A 368 -28.12 14.13 8.23
C LYS A 368 -28.98 12.87 8.35
N GLU A 369 -29.66 12.47 7.28
CA GLU A 369 -30.41 11.21 7.20
C GLU A 369 -29.50 10.01 7.39
N PHE A 370 -28.30 10.03 6.78
CA PHE A 370 -27.31 8.99 7.00
C PHE A 370 -27.00 8.80 8.49
N PHE A 371 -26.59 9.84 9.21
CA PHE A 371 -26.29 9.72 10.64
C PHE A 371 -27.52 9.52 11.54
N GLN A 372 -28.71 9.88 11.07
CA GLN A 372 -29.97 9.61 11.76
C GLN A 372 -30.22 8.10 11.82
N TYR A 373 -30.13 7.42 10.68
CA TYR A 373 -30.44 6.00 10.57
C TYR A 373 -29.23 5.10 10.82
N PHE A 374 -28.02 5.49 10.44
CA PHE A 374 -26.83 4.67 10.55
C PHE A 374 -26.46 4.34 12.02
N LYS A 375 -26.37 3.05 12.33
CA LYS A 375 -26.05 2.53 13.66
C LYS A 375 -24.56 2.74 13.95
N LYS A 376 -24.26 3.79 14.71
CA LYS A 376 -22.92 4.17 15.18
C LYS A 376 -22.19 3.05 15.96
N GLU A 377 -22.93 2.13 16.58
CA GLU A 377 -22.40 1.02 17.39
C GLU A 377 -21.70 -0.08 16.57
N LEU A 378 -21.74 -0.05 15.23
CA LEU A 378 -20.96 -0.98 14.40
C LEU A 378 -19.45 -0.73 14.44
N ASN A 379 -18.99 0.45 14.88
CA ASN A 379 -17.59 0.65 15.24
C ASN A 379 -17.22 -0.02 16.59
N GLN A 380 -18.14 -0.76 17.22
CA GLN A 380 -18.02 -1.33 18.58
C GLN A 380 -18.69 -2.71 18.75
N SER A 381 -19.06 -3.43 17.67
CA SER A 381 -19.62 -4.79 17.79
C SER A 381 -18.59 -5.74 18.41
N LYS A 382 -18.97 -6.45 19.49
CA LYS A 382 -18.12 -7.47 20.13
C LYS A 382 -18.24 -8.86 19.51
N ASP A 383 -19.22 -9.09 18.62
CA ASP A 383 -19.38 -10.35 17.89
C ASP A 383 -18.84 -10.20 16.46
N THR A 384 -17.60 -10.65 16.29
CA THR A 384 -16.83 -10.59 15.05
C THR A 384 -17.43 -11.44 13.92
N THR A 385 -18.23 -12.46 14.25
CA THR A 385 -18.76 -13.42 13.27
C THR A 385 -20.01 -12.88 12.60
N GLU A 386 -20.93 -12.32 13.39
CA GLU A 386 -22.12 -11.66 12.87
C GLU A 386 -21.73 -10.46 11.98
N PHE A 387 -20.76 -9.67 12.41
CA PHE A 387 -20.23 -8.54 11.65
C PHE A 387 -19.60 -8.99 10.31
N SER A 388 -18.81 -10.07 10.31
CA SER A 388 -18.20 -10.64 9.11
C SER A 388 -19.24 -11.15 8.10
N LEU A 389 -20.31 -11.78 8.57
CA LEU A 389 -21.41 -12.28 7.73
C LEU A 389 -22.21 -11.15 7.11
N LEU A 390 -22.55 -10.12 7.90
CA LEU A 390 -23.26 -8.92 7.46
C LEU A 390 -22.50 -8.18 6.36
N ARG A 391 -21.18 -8.03 6.52
CA ARG A 391 -20.31 -7.43 5.51
C ARG A 391 -20.28 -8.23 4.20
N ARG A 392 -20.12 -9.56 4.26
CA ARG A 392 -20.12 -10.42 3.05
C ARG A 392 -21.44 -10.31 2.29
N LEU A 393 -22.54 -10.19 3.02
CA LEU A 393 -23.85 -10.02 2.43
C LEU A 393 -24.03 -8.65 1.78
N TYR A 394 -23.37 -7.59 2.27
CA TYR A 394 -23.35 -6.25 1.67
C TYR A 394 -22.44 -6.17 0.43
N GLU A 395 -21.25 -6.79 0.48
CA GLU A 395 -20.32 -6.92 -0.66
C GLU A 395 -21.01 -7.56 -1.88
N VAL A 396 -21.78 -8.63 -1.66
CA VAL A 396 -22.54 -9.35 -2.71
C VAL A 396 -23.78 -8.57 -3.17
N GLN A 397 -24.23 -7.58 -2.41
CA GLN A 397 -25.48 -6.83 -2.65
C GLN A 397 -25.31 -5.65 -3.57
N ASN A 398 -24.19 -4.94 -3.43
CA ASN A 398 -23.97 -3.64 -4.05
C ASN A 398 -23.01 -3.69 -5.24
N TYR A 399 -22.28 -4.79 -5.44
CA TYR A 399 -21.40 -4.98 -6.59
C TYR A 399 -21.37 -6.42 -7.09
N VAL A 400 -21.44 -6.57 -8.41
CA VAL A 400 -20.95 -7.77 -9.13
C VAL A 400 -19.42 -7.68 -9.14
N VAL A 401 -18.77 -7.80 -7.97
CA VAL A 401 -17.31 -7.98 -7.92
C VAL A 401 -17.02 -9.42 -8.29
N SER A 402 -16.09 -9.63 -9.21
CA SER A 402 -15.61 -10.91 -9.72
C SER A 402 -14.92 -11.77 -8.65
N ARG A 403 -15.64 -12.23 -7.63
CA ARG A 403 -15.31 -13.50 -7.00
C ARG A 403 -15.89 -14.59 -7.88
N ASP A 404 -15.06 -15.56 -8.27
CA ASP A 404 -15.53 -16.74 -8.99
C ASP A 404 -16.76 -17.31 -8.28
N PHE A 405 -17.79 -17.64 -9.07
CA PHE A 405 -19.06 -18.14 -8.57
C PHE A 405 -18.82 -19.31 -7.59
N GLY A 406 -19.14 -19.12 -6.30
CA GLY A 406 -18.88 -20.11 -5.24
C GLY A 406 -17.78 -19.76 -4.22
N GLN A 407 -17.17 -18.56 -4.25
CA GLN A 407 -16.19 -18.10 -3.25
C GLN A 407 -16.63 -16.91 -2.38
N SER A 408 -17.92 -16.61 -2.33
CA SER A 408 -18.51 -15.50 -1.56
C SER A 408 -18.10 -15.51 -0.08
N PHE A 409 -17.98 -16.69 0.53
CA PHE A 409 -17.59 -16.90 1.93
C PHE A 409 -16.14 -17.40 2.11
N GLY A 410 -15.30 -17.36 1.07
CA GLY A 410 -13.91 -17.79 1.17
C GLY A 410 -13.13 -17.06 2.26
N ASP A 411 -12.31 -17.85 2.98
CA ASP A 411 -11.48 -17.50 4.14
C ASP A 411 -12.25 -17.06 5.40
N LEU A 412 -13.56 -17.29 5.46
CA LEU A 412 -14.34 -16.99 6.66
C LEU A 412 -14.04 -18.01 7.76
N THR A 413 -13.72 -17.54 8.96
CA THR A 413 -13.65 -18.40 10.15
C THR A 413 -15.02 -18.45 10.82
N ILE A 414 -15.60 -19.63 10.92
CA ILE A 414 -16.84 -19.90 11.64
C ILE A 414 -16.47 -20.45 13.02
N PRO A 415 -16.76 -19.75 14.12
CA PRO A 415 -16.54 -20.25 15.46
C PRO A 415 -17.41 -21.46 15.80
N ALA A 416 -16.97 -22.25 16.79
CA ALA A 416 -17.64 -23.47 17.26
C ALA A 416 -19.11 -23.25 17.64
N GLU A 417 -19.41 -22.11 18.25
CA GLU A 417 -20.75 -21.70 18.65
C GLU A 417 -21.69 -21.48 17.45
N TYR A 418 -21.16 -21.30 16.24
CA TYR A 418 -21.93 -21.07 15.02
C TYR A 418 -21.92 -22.26 14.04
N THR A 419 -21.22 -23.35 14.38
CA THR A 419 -21.08 -24.52 13.50
C THR A 419 -22.00 -25.66 13.92
N LYS A 420 -22.35 -26.53 12.97
CA LYS A 420 -23.19 -27.71 13.21
C LYS A 420 -22.50 -28.75 14.09
N ASP A 421 -21.17 -28.83 14.04
CA ASP A 421 -20.36 -29.84 14.71
C ASP A 421 -19.65 -29.35 15.98
N GLY A 422 -19.81 -28.07 16.33
CA GLY A 422 -19.21 -27.49 17.53
C GLY A 422 -17.69 -27.28 17.43
N ASN A 423 -17.11 -27.32 16.23
CA ASN A 423 -15.69 -27.03 15.99
C ASN A 423 -15.53 -25.71 15.23
N VAL A 424 -14.36 -25.07 15.36
CA VAL A 424 -14.00 -23.89 14.54
C VAL A 424 -13.59 -24.35 13.14
N HIS A 425 -14.12 -23.70 12.10
CA HIS A 425 -13.78 -23.99 10.69
C HIS A 425 -13.35 -22.73 9.95
N VAL A 426 -12.29 -22.82 9.13
CA VAL A 426 -11.96 -21.77 8.14
C VAL A 426 -12.39 -22.26 6.78
N VAL A 427 -13.44 -21.67 6.23
CA VAL A 427 -14.07 -22.16 5.00
C VAL A 427 -13.43 -21.54 3.77
N GLN A 428 -13.12 -22.37 2.78
CA GLN A 428 -12.43 -21.94 1.55
C GLN A 428 -13.38 -21.47 0.46
N ASN A 429 -14.67 -21.80 0.58
CA ASN A 429 -15.68 -21.54 -0.45
C ASN A 429 -17.10 -21.63 0.15
N ASP A 430 -18.09 -21.29 -0.66
CA ASP A 430 -19.51 -21.26 -0.27
C ASP A 430 -20.02 -22.66 0.12
N LYS A 431 -19.51 -23.71 -0.52
CA LYS A 431 -19.89 -25.10 -0.21
C LYS A 431 -19.43 -25.50 1.20
N GLU A 432 -18.20 -25.15 1.57
CA GLU A 432 -17.69 -25.38 2.92
C GLU A 432 -18.42 -24.52 3.95
N PHE A 433 -18.74 -23.27 3.60
CA PHE A 433 -19.58 -22.42 4.42
C PHE A 433 -20.91 -23.10 4.78
N PHE A 434 -21.68 -23.56 3.79
CA PHE A 434 -22.96 -24.23 4.05
C PHE A 434 -22.82 -25.63 4.68
N LYS A 435 -21.67 -26.28 4.49
CA LYS A 435 -21.35 -27.55 5.16
C LYS A 435 -21.23 -27.37 6.68
N TYR A 436 -20.48 -26.35 7.11
CA TYR A 436 -20.13 -26.19 8.53
C TYR A 436 -21.02 -25.21 9.29
N MET A 437 -21.50 -24.14 8.64
CA MET A 437 -22.34 -23.12 9.26
C MET A 437 -23.70 -23.69 9.68
N ASP A 438 -24.07 -23.50 10.95
CA ASP A 438 -25.43 -23.68 11.41
C ASP A 438 -26.18 -22.35 11.32
N LEU A 439 -26.92 -22.17 10.22
CA LEU A 439 -27.69 -20.94 9.96
C LEU A 439 -28.76 -20.69 11.05
N GLU A 440 -29.17 -21.70 11.81
CA GLU A 440 -30.14 -21.54 12.89
C GLU A 440 -29.51 -20.92 14.15
N LYS A 441 -28.18 -21.00 14.29
CA LYS A 441 -27.43 -20.35 15.38
C LYS A 441 -27.14 -18.88 15.11
N ILE A 442 -27.43 -18.38 13.91
CA ILE A 442 -27.34 -16.95 13.59
C ILE A 442 -28.45 -16.21 14.35
N PRO A 443 -28.13 -15.29 15.29
CA PRO A 443 -29.13 -14.56 16.06
C PRO A 443 -29.98 -13.64 15.18
N ASN A 444 -29.37 -13.13 14.10
CA ASN A 444 -30.00 -12.26 13.14
C ASN A 444 -30.89 -13.03 12.15
N LYS A 445 -32.18 -13.07 12.47
CA LYS A 445 -33.21 -13.77 11.69
C LYS A 445 -33.30 -13.29 10.23
N LYS A 446 -33.09 -12.00 9.95
CA LYS A 446 -33.15 -11.47 8.57
C LYS A 446 -31.92 -11.89 7.77
N MET A 447 -30.73 -11.80 8.37
CA MET A 447 -29.46 -12.25 7.78
C MET A 447 -29.52 -13.71 7.34
N LYS A 448 -30.03 -14.58 8.21
CA LYS A 448 -30.27 -15.99 7.93
C LYS A 448 -31.16 -16.21 6.69
N GLU A 449 -32.25 -15.48 6.58
CA GLU A 449 -33.17 -15.58 5.44
C GLU A 449 -32.57 -15.01 4.15
N ASP A 450 -31.78 -13.93 4.24
CA ASP A 450 -31.06 -13.35 3.10
C ASP A 450 -29.96 -14.29 2.58
N ILE A 451 -29.22 -14.97 3.46
CA ILE A 451 -28.26 -16.02 3.09
C ILE A 451 -28.98 -17.15 2.33
N LYS A 452 -30.10 -17.65 2.88
CA LYS A 452 -30.90 -18.72 2.26
C LYS A 452 -31.46 -18.31 0.89
N LYS A 453 -31.87 -17.06 0.73
CA LYS A 453 -32.45 -16.52 -0.51
C LYS A 453 -31.41 -16.26 -1.60
N ARG A 454 -30.23 -15.74 -1.23
CA ARG A 454 -29.18 -15.31 -2.18
C ARG A 454 -28.27 -16.44 -2.62
N PHE A 455 -28.06 -17.44 -1.76
CA PHE A 455 -27.20 -18.58 -2.04
C PHE A 455 -28.03 -19.86 -1.96
N PRO A 456 -28.80 -20.18 -3.03
CA PRO A 456 -29.59 -21.40 -3.10
C PRO A 456 -28.68 -22.61 -3.35
N TYR A 457 -27.82 -22.93 -2.39
CA TYR A 457 -27.17 -24.23 -2.33
C TYR A 457 -28.23 -25.24 -1.84
N ASP A 458 -28.41 -26.34 -2.56
CA ASP A 458 -29.36 -27.40 -2.21
C ASP A 458 -29.09 -27.90 -0.77
N ILE A 459 -29.90 -27.43 0.19
CA ILE A 459 -29.95 -27.96 1.56
C ILE A 459 -30.71 -29.32 1.56
N LYS A 460 -30.50 -30.13 0.53
CA LYS A 460 -31.00 -31.50 0.43
C LYS A 460 -29.82 -32.45 0.31
N LYS A 461 -29.30 -32.84 1.47
CA LYS A 461 -29.11 -34.23 1.84
C LYS A 461 -28.96 -34.38 3.34
#